data_AF-A0A228QD12-F1
#
_entry.id   AF-A0A228QD12-F1
#
_cell.length_a   1.000
_cell.length_b   1.000
_cell.length_c   1.000
_cell.angle_alpha   90.00
_cell.angle_beta   90.00
_cell.angle_gamma   90.00
#
_symmetry.space_group_name_H-M   'P 1'
#
loop_
_entity.id
_entity.type
_entity.pdbx_description
1 polymer ?
#
loop_
_entity_poly.entity_id
_entity_poly.type
_entity_poly.pdbx_seq_one_letter_code
_entity_poly.pdbx_strand_id
1 'polypeptide(L)'
;MQTRLRSSALGLLASLSCLSRAMATSQAPVELEIRQIDGNPAACLPVSGERAESVIRIRSVGVARPTGPASPDVTYWWFEMPAEAGPVYLKRGECLVYGQKVKGAIVRTPPKPLDLDRTYYVSIIPGGDAGPVYGAAFCTLKQAGGGVHIAVPERDRNPCAGAH
;
A
#
# COMPACT_ATOMS: atom_id res chain seq x y z
N MET A 1 18.84 74.52 -12.59
CA MET A 1 18.08 75.03 -11.44
C MET A 1 17.18 73.92 -10.95
N GLN A 2 17.33 73.53 -9.69
CA GLN A 2 16.58 72.47 -9.02
C GLN A 2 15.15 72.94 -8.71
N THR A 3 14.16 72.03 -8.76
CA THR A 3 13.24 71.81 -7.64
C THR A 3 12.61 70.41 -7.69
N ARG A 4 12.29 69.88 -6.51
CA ARG A 4 12.17 68.47 -6.14
C ARG A 4 10.70 68.02 -5.93
N LEU A 5 10.52 66.69 -6.04
CA LEU A 5 9.73 65.75 -5.21
C LEU A 5 8.22 65.93 -4.97
N ARG A 6 7.47 64.89 -5.35
CA ARG A 6 6.31 64.23 -4.69
C ARG A 6 5.97 63.00 -5.57
N SER A 7 5.80 61.76 -5.12
CA SER A 7 5.18 61.26 -3.89
C SER A 7 5.81 59.92 -3.47
N SER A 8 6.04 59.81 -2.17
CA SER A 8 6.17 58.53 -1.47
C SER A 8 4.77 57.90 -1.28
N ALA A 9 4.75 56.58 -1.06
CA ALA A 9 3.62 55.75 -0.63
C ALA A 9 2.72 55.16 -1.74
N LEU A 10 3.18 54.05 -2.30
CA LEU A 10 2.39 52.89 -2.75
C LEU A 10 3.44 51.77 -2.83
N GLY A 11 3.69 51.02 -1.77
CA GLY A 11 2.68 50.23 -1.09
C GLY A 11 3.18 48.80 -1.19
N LEU A 12 3.88 48.41 -0.14
CA LEU A 12 4.52 47.13 0.12
C LEU A 12 3.45 46.01 0.11
N LEU A 13 2.95 45.60 -1.07
CA LEU A 13 1.84 44.63 -1.19
C LEU A 13 2.07 43.57 -2.27
N ALA A 14 3.33 43.34 -2.68
CA ALA A 14 3.64 42.33 -3.71
C ALA A 14 4.26 41.03 -3.15
N SER A 15 4.47 40.89 -1.84
CA SER A 15 5.23 39.77 -1.26
C SER A 15 4.41 38.77 -0.41
N LEU A 16 3.09 38.90 -0.31
CA LEU A 16 2.23 37.99 0.48
C LEU A 16 1.58 36.85 -0.32
N SER A 17 1.92 36.66 -1.59
CA SER A 17 1.27 35.65 -2.45
C SER A 17 1.84 34.23 -2.35
N CYS A 18 2.76 33.94 -1.42
CA CYS A 18 3.49 32.66 -1.37
C CYS A 18 3.08 31.71 -0.23
N LEU A 19 1.83 31.75 0.23
CA LEU A 19 1.33 30.79 1.25
C LEU A 19 0.13 29.97 0.79
N SER A 20 0.02 29.68 -0.51
CA SER A 20 -0.73 28.50 -0.96
C SER A 20 0.12 27.26 -0.67
N ARG A 21 0.25 26.88 0.61
CA ARG A 21 0.73 25.55 0.97
C ARG A 21 -0.32 24.57 0.47
N ALA A 22 -0.13 24.06 -0.74
CA ALA A 22 -0.73 22.80 -1.15
C ALA A 22 -0.15 21.73 -0.23
N MET A 23 -0.78 21.56 0.94
CA MET A 23 -0.55 20.39 1.79
C MET A 23 -1.21 19.24 1.03
N ALA A 24 -0.46 18.60 0.14
CA ALA A 24 -0.82 17.30 -0.37
C ALA A 24 -0.78 16.34 0.83
N THR A 25 -1.88 16.23 1.56
CA THR A 25 -2.04 15.24 2.62
C THR A 25 -2.20 13.89 1.93
N SER A 26 -1.10 13.19 1.68
CA SER A 26 -1.16 11.78 1.30
C SER A 26 -1.73 11.03 2.50
N GLN A 27 -2.93 10.48 2.36
CA GLN A 27 -3.46 9.58 3.38
C GLN A 27 -2.67 8.27 3.31
N ALA A 28 -2.16 7.83 4.47
CA ALA A 28 -1.54 6.52 4.58
C ALA A 28 -2.55 5.41 4.21
N PRO A 29 -2.10 4.26 3.68
CA PRO A 29 -2.98 3.12 3.44
C PRO A 29 -3.77 2.72 4.70
N VAL A 30 -4.93 2.08 4.51
CA VAL A 30 -5.60 1.35 5.59
C VAL A 30 -4.83 0.05 5.81
N GLU A 31 -4.45 -0.20 7.05
CA GLU A 31 -3.61 -1.35 7.39
C GLU A 31 -4.40 -2.66 7.26
N LEU A 32 -3.86 -3.61 6.52
CA LEU A 32 -4.37 -4.97 6.43
C LEU A 32 -3.84 -5.81 7.59
N GLU A 33 -4.65 -6.74 8.09
CA GLU A 33 -4.14 -7.79 8.96
C GLU A 33 -3.44 -8.86 8.12
N ILE A 34 -2.23 -9.26 8.49
CA ILE A 34 -1.54 -10.39 7.85
C ILE A 34 -1.70 -11.64 8.70
N ARG A 35 -2.10 -12.75 8.06
CA ARG A 35 -2.19 -14.07 8.67
C ARG A 35 -1.43 -15.10 7.84
N GLN A 36 -1.13 -16.24 8.45
CA GLN A 36 -0.59 -17.41 7.76
C GLN A 36 -1.71 -18.45 7.58
N ILE A 37 -2.04 -18.79 6.34
CA ILE A 37 -3.04 -19.81 5.99
C ILE A 37 -2.34 -20.84 5.09
N ASP A 38 -2.31 -22.10 5.51
CA ASP A 38 -1.65 -23.19 4.79
C ASP A 38 -0.21 -22.87 4.35
N GLY A 39 0.55 -22.20 5.22
CA GLY A 39 1.94 -21.81 4.95
C GLY A 39 2.11 -20.57 4.07
N ASN A 40 1.03 -19.98 3.58
CA ASN A 40 1.05 -18.80 2.71
C ASN A 40 0.62 -17.53 3.46
N PRO A 41 1.16 -16.35 3.10
CA PRO A 41 0.65 -15.09 3.62
C PRO A 41 -0.75 -14.82 3.08
N ALA A 42 -1.63 -14.37 3.96
CA ALA A 42 -3.00 -13.99 3.66
C ALA A 42 -3.23 -12.56 4.15
N ALA A 43 -3.73 -11.70 3.26
CA ALA A 43 -4.05 -10.32 3.57
C ALA A 43 -5.53 -10.19 3.89
N CYS A 44 -5.85 -9.83 5.12
CA CYS A 44 -7.20 -9.80 5.66
C CYS A 44 -7.66 -8.35 5.89
N LEU A 45 -8.92 -8.06 5.59
CA LEU A 45 -9.48 -6.77 5.99
C LEU A 45 -9.56 -6.68 7.50
N PRO A 46 -9.18 -5.54 8.09
CA PRO A 46 -9.21 -5.38 9.53
C PRO A 46 -10.66 -5.50 10.04
N VAL A 47 -10.84 -6.20 11.16
CA VAL A 47 -12.17 -6.41 11.75
C VAL A 47 -12.78 -5.12 12.31
N SER A 48 -11.93 -4.15 12.64
CA SER A 48 -12.27 -2.86 13.25
C SER A 48 -11.40 -1.73 12.70
N GLY A 49 -11.84 -0.49 12.87
CA GLY A 49 -11.10 0.71 12.44
C GLY A 49 -12.01 1.68 11.69
N GLU A 50 -11.88 2.97 12.00
CA GLU A 50 -12.75 4.02 11.44
C GLU A 50 -12.55 4.23 9.94
N ARG A 51 -11.32 4.01 9.45
CA ARG A 51 -10.97 4.17 8.03
C ARG A 51 -11.27 2.92 7.18
N ALA A 52 -11.49 1.77 7.83
CA ALA A 52 -11.73 0.53 7.12
C ALA A 52 -13.21 0.39 6.77
N GLU A 53 -13.52 0.20 5.51
CA GLU A 53 -14.87 -0.08 5.05
C GLU A 53 -15.35 -1.45 5.56
N SER A 54 -16.67 -1.64 5.63
CA SER A 54 -17.26 -2.94 6.01
C SER A 54 -17.09 -4.00 4.91
N VAL A 55 -17.06 -3.54 3.67
CA VAL A 55 -16.88 -4.33 2.46
C VAL A 55 -16.17 -3.48 1.41
N ILE A 56 -15.22 -4.06 0.68
CA ILE A 56 -14.61 -3.42 -0.48
C ILE A 56 -14.84 -4.26 -1.74
N ARG A 57 -15.03 -3.60 -2.88
CA ARG A 57 -14.95 -4.25 -4.19
C ARG A 57 -13.49 -4.28 -4.63
N ILE A 58 -12.92 -5.45 -4.88
CA ILE A 58 -11.53 -5.57 -5.34
C ILE A 58 -11.43 -5.07 -6.79
N ARG A 59 -10.51 -4.14 -7.05
CA ARG A 59 -10.10 -3.74 -8.41
C ARG A 59 -8.76 -4.32 -8.80
N SER A 60 -7.77 -4.25 -7.92
CA SER A 60 -6.48 -4.87 -8.16
C SER A 60 -5.79 -5.26 -6.86
N VAL A 61 -4.91 -6.25 -6.96
CA VAL A 61 -4.08 -6.71 -5.85
C VAL A 61 -2.66 -6.89 -6.37
N GLY A 62 -1.70 -6.38 -5.61
CA GLY A 62 -0.28 -6.52 -5.89
C GLY A 62 0.48 -7.00 -4.66
N VAL A 63 1.47 -7.86 -4.89
CA VAL A 63 2.53 -8.18 -3.93
C VAL A 63 3.87 -7.88 -4.57
N ALA A 64 4.68 -7.09 -3.88
CA ALA A 64 5.95 -6.61 -4.37
C ALA A 64 7.02 -6.65 -3.27
N ARG A 65 8.28 -6.71 -3.70
CA ARG A 65 9.46 -6.66 -2.83
C ARG A 65 10.27 -5.41 -3.16
N PRO A 66 10.57 -4.53 -2.19
CA PRO A 66 11.47 -3.42 -2.41
C PRO A 66 12.88 -3.94 -2.67
N THR A 67 13.60 -3.26 -3.56
CA THR A 67 15.01 -3.58 -3.86
C THR A 67 15.98 -2.49 -3.39
N GLY A 68 15.45 -1.36 -2.92
CA GLY A 68 16.20 -0.25 -2.36
C GLY A 68 15.48 1.08 -2.60
N PRO A 69 15.92 2.18 -1.97
CA PRO A 69 15.22 3.46 -2.03
C PRO A 69 15.09 4.08 -3.42
N ALA A 70 15.99 3.73 -4.34
CA ALA A 70 16.07 4.29 -5.69
C ALA A 70 15.88 3.24 -6.80
N SER A 71 15.46 2.03 -6.45
CA SER A 71 15.29 0.92 -7.39
C SER A 71 13.82 0.50 -7.45
N PRO A 72 13.32 0.12 -8.64
CA PRO A 72 11.94 -0.31 -8.76
C PRO A 72 11.68 -1.55 -7.91
N ASP A 73 10.49 -1.63 -7.35
CA ASP A 73 10.03 -2.84 -6.68
C ASP A 73 9.94 -4.00 -7.68
N VAL A 74 10.22 -5.20 -7.19
CA VAL A 74 10.02 -6.42 -7.96
C VAL A 74 8.62 -6.95 -7.66
N THR A 75 7.77 -7.03 -8.69
CA THR A 75 6.44 -7.62 -8.56
C THR A 75 6.51 -9.15 -8.47
N TYR A 76 5.89 -9.71 -7.43
CA TYR A 76 5.80 -11.15 -7.16
C TYR A 76 4.43 -11.72 -7.50
N TRP A 77 3.37 -10.93 -7.41
CA TRP A 77 2.03 -11.34 -7.82
C TRP A 77 1.20 -10.10 -8.11
N TRP A 78 0.44 -10.14 -9.20
CA TRP A 78 -0.47 -9.04 -9.53
C TRP A 78 -1.64 -9.56 -10.37
N PHE A 79 -2.85 -9.24 -9.94
CA PHE A 79 -4.03 -9.36 -10.77
C PHE A 79 -4.91 -8.11 -10.72
N GLU A 80 -5.78 -7.99 -11.72
CA GLU A 80 -6.78 -6.94 -11.85
C GLU A 80 -8.14 -7.57 -12.13
N MET A 81 -9.20 -6.96 -11.60
CA MET A 81 -10.58 -7.30 -11.94
C MET A 81 -11.01 -6.41 -13.11
N PRO A 82 -11.24 -6.98 -14.30
CA PRO A 82 -11.74 -6.21 -15.44
C PRO A 82 -13.18 -5.74 -15.18
N ALA A 83 -13.60 -4.67 -15.85
CA ALA A 83 -14.89 -4.02 -15.58
C ALA A 83 -16.08 -4.93 -15.91
N GLU A 84 -15.92 -5.78 -16.93
CA GLU A 84 -16.87 -6.75 -17.43
C GLU A 84 -16.97 -8.04 -16.58
N ALA A 85 -16.01 -8.29 -15.68
CA ALA A 85 -16.10 -9.42 -14.77
C ALA A 85 -17.10 -9.14 -13.65
N GLY A 86 -17.72 -10.21 -13.14
CA GLY A 86 -18.52 -10.14 -11.92
C GLY A 86 -17.69 -9.56 -10.77
N PRO A 87 -18.22 -8.57 -10.01
CA PRO A 87 -17.47 -7.93 -8.95
C PRO A 87 -17.12 -8.94 -7.85
N VAL A 88 -15.89 -8.85 -7.35
CA VAL A 88 -15.42 -9.63 -6.21
C VAL A 88 -15.33 -8.69 -5.02
N TYR A 89 -15.96 -9.09 -3.91
CA TYR A 89 -15.99 -8.33 -2.68
C TYR A 89 -15.17 -9.04 -1.60
N LEU A 90 -14.62 -8.26 -0.70
CA LEU A 90 -13.97 -8.72 0.51
C LEU A 90 -14.61 -7.98 1.69
N LYS A 91 -15.04 -8.73 2.71
CA LYS A 91 -15.64 -8.19 3.94
C LYS A 91 -14.62 -8.16 5.07
N ARG A 92 -14.89 -7.36 6.11
CA ARG A 92 -14.08 -7.35 7.33
C ARG A 92 -13.79 -8.75 7.85
N GLY A 93 -12.53 -9.02 8.17
CA GLY A 93 -12.04 -10.33 8.62
C GLY A 93 -11.84 -11.37 7.52
N GLU A 94 -12.37 -11.18 6.31
CA GLU A 94 -12.08 -12.05 5.18
C GLU A 94 -10.67 -11.78 4.63
N CYS A 95 -10.02 -12.84 4.15
CA CYS A 95 -8.65 -12.82 3.69
C CYS A 95 -8.53 -13.21 2.23
N LEU A 96 -7.57 -12.59 1.55
CA LEU A 96 -7.07 -13.02 0.26
C LEU A 96 -5.71 -13.70 0.45
N VAL A 97 -5.62 -14.97 0.08
CA VAL A 97 -4.37 -15.73 0.20
C VAL A 97 -3.46 -15.42 -1.00
N TYR A 98 -2.16 -15.30 -0.75
CA TYR A 98 -1.17 -15.11 -1.80
C TYR A 98 -1.28 -16.17 -2.89
N GLY A 99 -1.40 -15.75 -4.15
CA GLY A 99 -1.54 -16.64 -5.29
C GLY A 99 -2.91 -17.29 -5.45
N GLN A 100 -3.90 -16.91 -4.62
CA GLN A 100 -5.28 -17.39 -4.76
C GLN A 100 -5.83 -17.09 -6.16
N LYS A 101 -6.44 -18.10 -6.79
CA LYS A 101 -7.16 -17.92 -8.05
C LYS A 101 -8.47 -17.18 -7.78
N VAL A 102 -8.62 -16.01 -8.38
CA VAL A 102 -9.85 -15.21 -8.31
C VAL A 102 -10.59 -15.34 -9.63
N LYS A 103 -11.85 -15.77 -9.59
CA LYS A 103 -12.67 -15.96 -10.79
C LYS A 103 -12.85 -14.62 -11.51
N GLY A 104 -12.56 -14.60 -12.81
CA GLY A 104 -12.70 -13.40 -13.65
C GLY A 104 -11.53 -12.42 -13.55
N ALA A 105 -10.54 -12.66 -12.69
CA ALA A 105 -9.35 -11.82 -12.61
C ALA A 105 -8.42 -12.03 -13.81
N ILE A 106 -7.82 -10.94 -14.31
CA ILE A 106 -6.70 -10.95 -15.24
C ILE A 106 -5.41 -10.95 -14.42
N VAL A 107 -4.68 -12.07 -14.43
CA VAL A 107 -3.40 -12.19 -13.75
C VAL A 107 -2.31 -11.56 -14.62
N ARG A 108 -1.82 -10.38 -14.23
CA ARG A 108 -0.72 -9.67 -14.90
C ARG A 108 0.64 -10.25 -14.56
N THR A 109 0.79 -10.73 -13.33
CA THR A 109 2.00 -11.41 -12.86
C THR A 109 1.58 -12.62 -12.04
N PRO A 110 1.85 -13.86 -12.49
CA PRO A 110 1.61 -15.06 -11.71
C PRO A 110 2.40 -15.04 -10.39
N PRO A 111 1.89 -15.67 -9.32
CA PRO A 111 2.59 -15.73 -8.05
C PRO A 111 3.93 -16.47 -8.22
N LYS A 112 5.01 -15.83 -7.75
CA LYS A 112 6.36 -16.40 -7.69
C LYS A 112 6.61 -17.01 -6.31
N PRO A 113 7.53 -17.98 -6.17
CA PRO A 113 8.01 -18.38 -4.86
C PRO A 113 8.53 -17.17 -4.07
N LEU A 114 8.15 -17.06 -2.80
CA LEU A 114 8.65 -16.03 -1.91
C LEU A 114 10.01 -16.46 -1.36
N ASP A 115 10.98 -15.54 -1.38
CA ASP A 115 12.30 -15.77 -0.84
C ASP A 115 12.26 -15.73 0.69
N LEU A 116 13.09 -16.52 1.35
CA LEU A 116 13.26 -16.43 2.80
C LEU A 116 14.03 -15.17 3.18
N ASP A 117 13.78 -14.70 4.39
CA ASP A 117 14.41 -13.55 5.03
C ASP A 117 14.26 -12.27 4.19
N ARG A 118 13.09 -12.11 3.55
CA ARG A 118 12.70 -10.93 2.77
C ARG A 118 11.38 -10.35 3.23
N THR A 119 11.33 -9.01 3.23
CA THR A 119 10.10 -8.26 3.45
C THR A 119 9.39 -8.01 2.12
N TYR A 120 8.09 -8.24 2.12
CA TYR A 120 7.17 -8.01 1.00
C TYR A 120 6.07 -7.05 1.44
N TYR A 121 5.46 -6.39 0.47
CA TYR A 121 4.30 -5.53 0.67
C TYR A 121 3.16 -6.03 -0.17
N VAL A 122 1.98 -6.15 0.45
CA VAL A 122 0.72 -6.42 -0.24
C VAL A 122 -0.08 -5.14 -0.31
N SER A 123 -0.77 -4.92 -1.42
CA SER A 123 -1.72 -3.84 -1.58
C SER A 123 -2.99 -4.34 -2.25
N ILE A 124 -4.14 -3.96 -1.70
CA ILE A 124 -5.46 -4.16 -2.29
C ILE A 124 -6.01 -2.77 -2.62
N ILE A 125 -6.29 -2.57 -3.90
CA ILE A 125 -6.87 -1.32 -4.40
C ILE A 125 -8.36 -1.56 -4.66
N PRO A 126 -9.26 -0.89 -3.93
CA PRO A 126 -10.69 -0.98 -4.19
C PRO A 126 -11.09 -0.42 -5.57
N GLY A 127 -12.24 -0.87 -6.07
CA GLY A 127 -12.91 -0.31 -7.25
C GLY A 127 -14.07 0.60 -6.85
N GLY A 128 -14.30 1.64 -7.65
CA GLY A 128 -15.26 2.72 -7.36
C GLY A 128 -14.57 4.08 -7.33
N ASP A 129 -15.23 5.09 -6.78
CA ASP A 129 -14.62 6.40 -6.50
C ASP A 129 -13.49 6.22 -5.47
N ALA A 130 -12.51 7.13 -5.49
CA ALA A 130 -11.18 7.03 -4.89
C ALA A 130 -11.13 6.72 -3.37
N GLY A 131 -11.50 5.49 -2.99
CA GLY A 131 -11.38 4.94 -1.65
C GLY A 131 -9.91 4.67 -1.27
N PRO A 132 -9.62 4.46 0.03
CA PRO A 132 -8.26 4.27 0.47
C PRO A 132 -7.66 2.98 -0.10
N VAL A 133 -6.37 3.02 -0.41
CA VAL A 133 -5.60 1.79 -0.65
C VAL A 133 -5.46 1.05 0.67
N TYR A 134 -5.59 -0.27 0.63
CA TYR A 134 -5.33 -1.14 1.76
C TYR A 134 -3.96 -1.77 1.57
N GLY A 135 -3.13 -1.82 2.61
CA GLY A 135 -1.79 -2.36 2.50
C GLY A 135 -1.21 -2.86 3.81
N ALA A 136 -0.26 -3.78 3.71
CA ALA A 136 0.53 -4.25 4.84
C ALA A 136 1.86 -4.82 4.35
N ALA A 137 2.82 -4.91 5.27
CA ALA A 137 4.08 -5.60 5.05
C ALA A 137 4.05 -6.98 5.72
N PHE A 138 4.81 -7.92 5.16
CA PHE A 138 5.06 -9.21 5.80
C PHE A 138 6.48 -9.69 5.50
N CYS A 139 7.01 -10.53 6.39
CA CYS A 139 8.34 -11.09 6.33
C CYS A 139 8.22 -12.62 6.29
N THR A 140 8.93 -13.25 5.37
CA THR A 140 9.00 -14.71 5.21
C THR A 140 10.22 -15.24 5.94
N LEU A 141 10.03 -15.95 7.04
CA LEU A 141 11.09 -16.51 7.87
C LEU A 141 11.17 -18.03 7.71
N LYS A 142 12.35 -18.58 7.92
CA LYS A 142 12.51 -20.04 8.03
C LYS A 142 11.98 -20.53 9.38
N GLN A 143 11.12 -21.55 9.37
CA GLN A 143 10.65 -22.20 10.59
C GLN A 143 11.60 -23.32 11.05
N ALA A 144 11.77 -23.47 12.37
CA ALA A 144 12.48 -24.60 12.94
C ALA A 144 11.73 -25.92 12.61
N GLY A 145 12.43 -26.89 12.01
CA GLY A 145 11.81 -28.13 11.50
C GLY A 145 11.46 -28.11 10.00
N GLY A 146 11.74 -27.01 9.29
CA GLY A 146 11.41 -26.85 7.87
C GLY A 146 10.08 -26.12 7.66
N GLY A 147 9.93 -25.47 6.51
CA GLY A 147 8.76 -24.64 6.19
C GLY A 147 9.00 -23.13 6.38
N VAL A 148 7.94 -22.37 6.11
CA VAL A 148 7.93 -20.89 6.12
C VAL A 148 7.04 -20.40 7.26
N HIS A 149 7.52 -19.41 8.00
CA HIS A 149 6.75 -18.65 8.97
C HIS A 149 6.55 -17.22 8.44
N ILE A 150 5.32 -16.72 8.47
CA ILE A 150 5.00 -15.35 8.07
C ILE A 150 4.92 -14.48 9.33
N ALA A 151 5.82 -13.50 9.41
CA ALA A 151 5.86 -12.51 10.48
C ALA A 151 5.48 -11.12 9.97
N VAL A 152 4.88 -10.29 10.82
CA VAL A 152 4.50 -8.91 10.47
C VAL A 152 5.59 -7.95 10.98
N PRO A 153 6.17 -7.09 10.13
CA PRO A 153 7.05 -6.02 10.59
C PRO A 153 6.29 -5.03 11.49
N GLU A 154 6.87 -4.75 12.65
CA GLU A 154 6.41 -3.69 13.55
C GLU A 154 7.27 -2.43 13.33
N ARG A 155 6.78 -1.27 13.77
CA ARG A 155 7.42 0.04 13.54
C ARG A 155 8.91 0.08 13.87
N ASP A 156 9.29 -0.57 14.97
CA ASP A 156 10.67 -0.57 15.49
C ASP A 156 11.34 -1.94 15.34
N ARG A 157 10.66 -2.91 14.73
CA ARG A 157 11.14 -4.29 14.62
C ARG A 157 10.77 -4.88 13.27
N ASN A 158 11.75 -4.98 12.39
CA ASN A 158 11.62 -5.76 11.16
C ASN A 158 12.18 -7.18 11.41
N PRO A 159 11.34 -8.23 11.42
CA PRO A 159 11.78 -9.61 11.63
C PRO A 159 12.79 -10.08 10.58
N CYS A 160 12.78 -9.49 9.38
CA CYS A 160 13.71 -9.81 8.30
C CYS A 160 15.00 -8.96 8.33
N ALA A 161 15.14 -7.96 9.22
CA ALA A 161 16.33 -7.10 9.26
C ALA A 161 17.55 -7.78 9.90
N GLY A 162 17.38 -8.93 10.57
CA GLY A 162 18.46 -9.63 11.27
C GLY A 162 19.26 -10.64 10.42
N ALA A 163 18.99 -10.76 9.13
CA ALA A 163 19.54 -11.82 8.27
C ALA A 163 20.61 -11.31 7.26
N HIS A 164 21.43 -10.34 7.66
CA HIS A 164 22.54 -9.80 6.87
C HIS A 164 23.88 -10.02 7.55
#